data_AF-S9QFP6-F1
#
_entry.id   AF-S9QFP6-F1
#
_cell.length_a   1.000
_cell.length_b   1.000
_cell.length_c   1.000
_cell.angle_alpha   90.00
_cell.angle_beta   90.00
_cell.angle_gamma   90.00
#
_symmetry.space_group_name_H-M   'P 1'
#
loop_
_entity.id
_entity.type
_entity.pdbx_description
1 polymer ?
#
loop_
_entity_poly.entity_id
_entity_poly.type
_entity_poly.pdbx_seq_one_letter_code
_entity_poly.pdbx_strand_id
1 'polypeptide(L)'
;MRAILLAIGLGFVAQASAAQSCSEIRFARGASSGEVSGYTIDGEPRCYTFGSGAGQTATVELFSTGNACFTIAGVVDCRAEYRFTTNRQTYRIGVYQLLRSPSYEEFRLRLTIY
;
A
#
# COMPACT_ATOMS: atom_id res chain seq x y z
N MET A 1 -3.42 -52.00 -38.22
CA MET A 1 -2.58 -50.84 -37.82
C MET A 1 -3.48 -49.85 -37.14
N ARG A 2 -3.22 -49.53 -35.87
CA ARG A 2 -3.94 -48.51 -35.08
C ARG A 2 -3.24 -47.18 -35.31
N ALA A 3 -3.98 -46.11 -35.60
CA ALA A 3 -3.48 -44.74 -35.48
C ALA A 3 -4.51 -43.92 -34.73
N ILE A 4 -4.04 -43.34 -33.63
CA ILE A 4 -4.78 -42.68 -32.55
C ILE A 4 -4.99 -41.20 -32.91
N LEU A 5 -6.17 -40.70 -32.56
CA LEU A 5 -6.63 -39.31 -32.64
C LEU A 5 -5.69 -38.32 -31.93
N LEU A 6 -5.52 -37.12 -32.48
CA LEU A 6 -4.97 -35.96 -31.77
C LEU A 6 -5.80 -34.72 -32.08
N ALA A 7 -6.72 -34.39 -31.17
CA ALA A 7 -7.42 -33.12 -31.12
C ALA A 7 -6.59 -32.13 -30.29
N ILE A 8 -6.05 -31.09 -30.93
CA ILE A 8 -5.30 -30.03 -30.25
C ILE A 8 -6.29 -28.93 -29.87
N GLY A 9 -6.76 -28.97 -28.63
CA GLY A 9 -7.47 -27.85 -28.00
C GLY A 9 -6.47 -26.84 -27.47
N LEU A 10 -6.31 -25.72 -28.17
CA LEU A 10 -5.57 -24.55 -27.69
C LEU A 10 -6.38 -23.83 -26.60
N GLY A 11 -6.19 -24.23 -25.35
CA GLY A 11 -6.68 -23.48 -24.20
C GLY A 11 -5.88 -22.19 -24.01
N PHE A 12 -6.47 -21.05 -24.36
CA PHE A 12 -5.98 -19.75 -23.95
C PHE A 12 -6.15 -19.62 -22.43
N VAL A 13 -5.05 -19.74 -21.69
CA VAL A 13 -4.99 -19.36 -20.27
C VAL A 13 -5.02 -17.83 -20.21
N ALA A 14 -6.17 -17.26 -19.83
CA ALA A 14 -6.26 -15.86 -19.47
C ALA A 14 -5.39 -15.63 -18.23
N GLN A 15 -4.24 -14.98 -18.41
CA GLN A 15 -3.44 -14.49 -17.30
C GLN A 15 -4.23 -13.36 -16.63
N ALA A 16 -4.87 -13.67 -15.51
CA ALA A 16 -5.33 -12.65 -14.59
C ALA A 16 -4.07 -11.95 -14.06
N SER A 17 -3.83 -10.73 -14.53
CA SER A 17 -2.85 -9.83 -13.94
C SER A 17 -3.22 -9.64 -12.48
N ALA A 18 -2.50 -10.29 -11.57
CA ALA A 18 -2.65 -10.10 -10.14
C ALA A 18 -2.24 -8.65 -9.83
N ALA A 19 -3.22 -7.74 -9.80
CA ALA A 19 -3.01 -6.40 -9.27
C ALA A 19 -2.47 -6.59 -7.85
N GLN A 20 -1.23 -6.14 -7.59
CA GLN A 20 -0.62 -6.25 -6.26
C GLN A 20 -1.58 -5.62 -5.24
N SER A 21 -2.19 -6.47 -4.42
CA SER A 21 -3.13 -6.05 -3.38
C SER A 21 -2.36 -5.34 -2.27
N CYS A 22 -2.77 -4.13 -1.92
CA CYS A 22 -2.17 -3.39 -0.82
C CYS A 22 -2.55 -3.99 0.54
N SER A 23 -1.66 -3.89 1.51
CA SER A 23 -1.91 -4.35 2.88
C SER A 23 -2.79 -3.35 3.62
N GLU A 24 -3.88 -3.82 4.22
CA GLU A 24 -4.77 -2.96 5.00
C GLU A 24 -4.16 -2.63 6.37
N ILE A 25 -4.15 -1.35 6.75
CA ILE A 25 -3.83 -0.91 8.11
C ILE A 25 -5.08 -1.12 8.97
N ARG A 26 -5.02 -2.08 9.89
CA ARG A 26 -6.14 -2.45 10.75
C ARG A 26 -5.98 -1.89 12.15
N PHE A 27 -7.09 -1.47 12.74
CA PHE A 27 -7.12 -0.99 14.12
C PHE A 27 -7.57 -2.12 15.04
N ALA A 28 -6.99 -2.19 16.22
CA ALA A 28 -7.51 -3.05 17.28
C ALA A 28 -8.93 -2.60 17.64
N ARG A 29 -9.74 -3.51 18.19
CA ARG A 29 -11.12 -3.17 18.61
C ARG A 29 -11.08 -2.05 19.64
N GLY A 30 -11.78 -0.94 19.35
CA GLY A 30 -11.84 0.23 20.22
C GLY A 30 -10.65 1.19 20.09
N ALA A 31 -9.66 0.87 19.26
CA ALA A 31 -8.54 1.78 18.98
C ALA A 31 -8.91 2.78 17.87
N SER A 32 -8.35 3.98 17.97
CA SER A 32 -8.40 5.03 16.93
C SER A 32 -7.13 5.08 16.09
N SER A 33 -6.20 4.14 16.30
CA SER A 33 -4.95 4.06 15.54
C SER A 33 -4.55 2.63 15.21
N GLY A 34 -3.69 2.51 14.22
CA GLY A 34 -3.05 1.28 13.78
C GLY A 34 -1.67 1.58 13.20
N GLU A 35 -0.81 0.58 13.24
CA GLU A 35 0.58 0.69 12.79
C GLU A 35 0.96 -0.49 11.90
N VAL A 36 1.81 -0.21 10.92
CA VAL A 36 2.48 -1.21 10.10
C VAL A 36 3.96 -0.89 10.06
N SER A 37 4.80 -1.92 10.07
CA SER A 37 6.24 -1.79 9.88
C SER A 37 6.65 -2.47 8.59
N GLY A 38 7.74 -2.01 8.00
CA GLY A 38 8.28 -2.59 6.79
C GLY A 38 9.59 -1.95 6.39
N TYR A 39 10.00 -2.23 5.17
CA TYR A 39 11.13 -1.59 4.51
C TYR A 39 10.78 -1.30 3.07
N THR A 40 11.39 -0.28 2.48
CA THR A 40 11.30 0.06 1.06
C THR A 40 12.70 0.08 0.43
N ILE A 41 12.79 -0.28 -0.85
CA ILE A 41 13.99 -0.17 -1.66
C ILE A 41 13.68 0.68 -2.91
N ASP A 42 14.70 1.17 -3.59
CA ASP A 42 14.52 1.99 -4.80
C ASP A 42 13.63 1.27 -5.84
N GLY A 43 12.66 2.00 -6.39
CA GLY A 43 11.71 1.49 -7.37
C GLY A 43 10.63 0.54 -6.84
N GLU A 44 10.66 0.13 -5.56
CA GLU A 44 9.68 -0.80 -4.98
C GLU A 44 8.93 -0.21 -3.78
N PRO A 45 7.90 0.60 -4.04
CA PRO A 45 7.10 1.16 -2.95
C PRO A 45 6.30 0.09 -2.21
N ARG A 46 6.12 0.29 -0.91
CA ARG A 46 5.18 -0.52 -0.12
C ARG A 46 3.81 0.11 -0.17
N CYS A 47 2.80 -0.71 -0.43
CA CYS A 47 1.43 -0.25 -0.56
C CYS A 47 0.57 -0.63 0.64
N TYR A 48 -0.13 0.35 1.19
CA TYR A 48 -1.10 0.19 2.25
C TYR A 48 -2.44 0.81 1.90
N THR A 49 -3.50 0.36 2.57
CA THR A 49 -4.84 0.95 2.47
C THR A 49 -5.48 1.15 3.83
N PHE A 50 -6.41 2.09 3.91
CA PHE A 50 -7.32 2.22 5.04
C PHE A 50 -8.67 2.77 4.59
N GLY A 51 -9.74 2.28 5.21
CA GLY A 51 -11.08 2.85 5.05
C GLY A 51 -11.34 3.94 6.07
N SER A 52 -12.14 4.94 5.70
CA SER A 52 -12.65 5.93 6.65
C SER A 52 -14.04 6.42 6.26
N GLY A 53 -14.75 7.00 7.23
CA GLY A 53 -15.97 7.77 7.01
C GLY A 53 -15.68 9.18 6.50
N ALA A 54 -16.73 9.93 6.17
CA ALA A 54 -16.59 11.35 5.82
C ALA A 54 -16.51 12.23 7.08
N GLY A 55 -15.71 13.28 7.03
CA GLY A 55 -15.60 14.29 8.09
C GLY A 55 -14.69 13.92 9.27
N GLN A 56 -14.05 12.75 9.26
CA GLN A 56 -13.10 12.38 10.31
C GLN A 56 -11.77 13.10 10.10
N THR A 57 -10.94 13.19 11.14
CA THR A 57 -9.57 13.70 11.03
C THR A 57 -8.59 12.54 11.03
N ALA A 58 -7.94 12.29 9.89
CA ALA A 58 -6.87 11.33 9.77
C ALA A 58 -5.50 12.01 9.94
N THR A 59 -4.58 11.34 10.63
CA THR A 59 -3.16 11.70 10.71
C THR A 59 -2.34 10.49 10.31
N VAL A 60 -1.45 10.66 9.33
CA VAL A 60 -0.49 9.64 8.91
C VAL A 60 0.90 10.13 9.28
N GLU A 61 1.63 9.30 10.03
CA GLU A 61 2.99 9.58 10.50
C GLU A 61 3.92 8.44 10.04
N LEU A 62 5.05 8.81 9.44
CA LEU A 62 6.08 7.90 8.99
C LEU A 62 7.34 8.11 9.84
N PHE A 63 7.72 7.06 10.55
CA PHE A 63 8.97 6.98 11.29
C PHE A 63 9.96 6.15 10.47
N SER A 64 11.06 6.76 10.05
CA SER A 64 12.14 6.10 9.29
C SER A 64 13.49 6.67 9.72
N THR A 65 14.59 6.12 9.21
CA THR A 65 15.94 6.65 9.42
C THR A 65 16.25 7.89 8.57
N GLY A 66 15.35 8.27 7.66
CA GLY A 66 15.33 9.56 6.96
C GLY A 66 15.25 9.49 5.45
N ASN A 67 15.38 8.30 4.85
CA ASN A 67 15.31 8.13 3.40
C ASN A 67 13.96 7.57 2.92
N ALA A 68 12.88 7.83 3.63
CA ALA A 68 11.54 7.45 3.19
C ALA A 68 10.54 8.61 3.30
N CYS A 69 9.55 8.58 2.42
CA CYS A 69 8.36 9.40 2.51
C CYS A 69 7.12 8.60 2.10
N PHE A 70 5.94 9.07 2.47
CA PHE A 70 4.68 8.50 2.01
C PHE A 70 3.93 9.45 1.08
N THR A 71 3.16 8.87 0.17
CA THR A 71 2.15 9.54 -0.65
C THR A 71 0.79 8.92 -0.33
N ILE A 72 -0.22 9.76 -0.12
CA ILE A 72 -1.63 9.35 -0.09
C ILE A 72 -2.22 9.73 -1.45
N ALA A 73 -2.60 8.73 -2.24
CA ALA A 73 -3.03 8.92 -3.62
C ALA A 73 -4.17 9.94 -3.71
N GLY A 74 -3.97 11.00 -4.49
CA GLY A 74 -4.95 12.08 -4.70
C GLY A 74 -5.12 13.05 -3.53
N VAL A 75 -4.28 12.96 -2.50
CA VAL A 75 -4.37 13.81 -1.29
C VAL A 75 -3.08 14.56 -1.02
N VAL A 76 -1.95 13.85 -0.90
CA VAL A 76 -0.65 14.47 -0.62
C VAL A 76 0.48 13.60 -1.14
N ASP A 77 1.54 14.25 -1.62
CA ASP A 77 2.74 13.58 -2.07
C ASP A 77 3.89 13.75 -1.09
N CYS A 78 4.66 12.68 -0.93
CA CYS A 78 5.95 12.63 -0.24
C CYS A 78 6.03 13.49 1.02
N ARG A 79 5.46 12.97 2.11
CA ARG A 79 5.51 13.56 3.46
C ARG A 79 6.06 12.55 4.47
N ALA A 80 6.54 13.07 5.60
CA ALA A 80 6.80 12.28 6.81
C ALA A 80 5.61 12.35 7.78
N GLU A 81 4.82 13.42 7.73
CA GLU A 81 3.57 13.56 8.49
C GLU A 81 2.55 14.35 7.67
N TYR A 82 1.28 13.95 7.74
CA TYR A 82 0.18 14.71 7.17
C TYR A 82 -1.14 14.48 7.90
N ARG A 83 -1.86 15.57 8.16
CA ARG A 83 -3.19 15.57 8.79
C ARG A 83 -4.21 16.14 7.81
N PHE A 84 -5.35 15.47 7.68
CA PHE A 84 -6.42 15.90 6.77
C PHE A 84 -7.80 15.40 7.18
N THR A 85 -8.83 16.05 6.66
CA THR A 85 -10.23 15.62 6.81
C THR A 85 -10.58 14.57 5.75
N THR A 86 -11.17 13.46 6.16
CA THR A 86 -11.47 12.33 5.28
C THR A 86 -12.81 12.47 4.56
N ASN A 87 -12.91 11.80 3.41
CA ASN A 87 -14.16 11.44 2.74
C ASN A 87 -14.47 9.97 3.00
N ARG A 88 -15.73 9.58 2.80
CA ARG A 88 -16.13 8.16 2.87
C ARG A 88 -15.57 7.38 1.69
N GLN A 89 -14.36 6.86 1.84
CA GLN A 89 -13.68 6.07 0.82
C GLN A 89 -12.55 5.22 1.41
N THR A 90 -11.94 4.40 0.57
CA THR A 90 -10.67 3.72 0.86
C THR A 90 -9.53 4.55 0.30
N TYR A 91 -8.58 4.90 1.15
CA TYR A 91 -7.36 5.59 0.77
C TYR A 91 -6.24 4.60 0.50
N ARG A 92 -5.35 4.93 -0.44
CA ARG A 92 -4.13 4.18 -0.76
C ARG A 92 -2.92 5.01 -0.35
N ILE A 93 -2.05 4.42 0.46
CA ILE A 93 -0.78 4.99 0.87
C ILE A 93 0.34 4.20 0.19
N GLY A 94 1.25 4.91 -0.49
CA GLY A 94 2.53 4.35 -0.91
C GLY A 94 3.63 4.87 0.01
N VAL A 95 4.51 3.99 0.48
CA VAL A 95 5.76 4.37 1.16
C VAL A 95 6.91 4.11 0.20
N TYR A 96 7.71 5.14 -0.04
CA TYR A 96 8.76 5.18 -1.06
C TYR A 96 10.09 5.53 -0.41
N GLN A 97 11.17 5.07 -1.02
CA GLN A 97 12.47 5.64 -0.77
C GLN A 97 12.55 7.05 -1.38
N LEU A 98 12.96 8.04 -0.59
CA LEU A 98 13.00 9.45 -1.02
C LEU A 98 14.13 9.71 -2.03
N LEU A 99 15.32 9.22 -1.71
CA LEU A 99 16.53 9.29 -2.53
C LEU A 99 16.89 7.90 -2.99
N ARG A 100 17.27 7.78 -4.26
CA ARG A 100 17.76 6.50 -4.81
C ARG A 100 18.94 5.99 -3.99
N SER A 101 18.82 4.78 -3.47
CA SER A 101 19.89 4.09 -2.76
C SER A 101 19.76 2.59 -2.97
N PRO A 102 20.90 1.87 -3.06
CA PRO A 102 20.87 0.40 -3.11
C PRO A 102 20.47 -0.23 -1.76
N SER A 103 20.53 0.53 -0.66
CA SER A 103 20.14 0.07 0.67
C SER A 103 18.62 0.14 0.85
N TYR A 104 18.08 -0.75 1.67
CA TYR A 104 16.71 -0.63 2.14
C TYR A 104 16.58 0.44 3.22
N GLU A 105 15.40 1.04 3.30
CA GLU A 105 15.01 1.97 4.36
C GLU A 105 13.90 1.32 5.19
N GLU A 106 14.16 1.08 6.47
CA GLU A 106 13.13 0.61 7.40
C GLU A 106 12.18 1.74 7.80
N PHE A 107 10.93 1.38 8.04
CA PHE A 107 9.95 2.32 8.53
C PHE A 107 8.88 1.68 9.42
N ARG A 108 8.23 2.55 10.19
CA ARG A 108 6.92 2.35 10.79
C ARG A 108 5.98 3.43 10.28
N LEU A 109 4.81 3.03 9.81
CA LEU A 109 3.74 3.92 9.41
C LEU A 109 2.60 3.81 10.42
N ARG A 110 2.26 4.93 11.05
CA ARG A 110 1.12 5.04 11.97
C ARG A 110 0.00 5.80 11.30
N LEU A 111 -1.20 5.26 11.39
CA LEU A 111 -2.44 5.92 11.01
C LEU A 111 -3.28 6.12 12.26
N THR A 112 -3.79 7.33 12.44
CA THR A 112 -4.72 7.69 13.51
C THR A 112 -5.94 8.38 12.92
N ILE A 113 -7.15 8.02 13.34
CA ILE A 113 -8.42 8.60 12.86
C ILE A 113 -9.36 8.88 14.05
N TYR A 114 -9.88 10.11 14.14
CA TYR A 114 -10.90 10.51 15.10
C TYR A 114 -12.12 11.11 14.39
#